data_AF-A0A349BVX3-F1
#
_entry.id   AF-A0A349BVX3-F1
#
_cell.length_a   1.000
_cell.length_b   1.000
_cell.length_c   1.000
_cell.angle_alpha   90.00
_cell.angle_beta   90.00
_cell.angle_gamma   90.00
#
_symmetry.space_group_name_H-M   'P 1'
#
loop_
_entity.id
_entity.type
_entity.pdbx_description
1 polymer ?
#
loop_
_entity_poly.entity_id
_entity_poly.type
_entity_poly.pdbx_seq_one_letter_code
_entity_poly.pdbx_strand_id
1 'polypeptide(L)'
;MLYKTPVFIKQGEKESPRNLNIPFECMEIRYILVILKTKKNQMNHTFNIKSVLLFSCFLIFNSCGKEEIIPDKSIGEWEIYSITDASGTTTVWEDIKGQLVGLIPEYSCMEFTATITDKIASTKYVFIDENSRGCLSPSISVFTWSIDPDTGFYKYVQGTNVINYLFSFSNNDNRMTWKDQTSGAVTIWDREVTTTE
;
A
#
# COMPACT_ATOMS: atom_id res chain seq x y z
N MET A 1 37.11 -17.21 -2.22
CA MET A 1 35.77 -17.30 -1.60
C MET A 1 34.75 -17.27 -2.72
N LEU A 2 33.99 -18.34 -2.89
CA LEU A 2 32.91 -18.44 -3.87
C LEU A 2 31.66 -17.83 -3.22
N TYR A 3 31.29 -16.60 -3.60
CA TYR A 3 30.01 -16.02 -3.20
C TYR A 3 28.90 -16.70 -4.02
N LYS A 4 27.98 -17.38 -3.33
CA LYS A 4 26.79 -17.95 -3.94
C LYS A 4 25.81 -16.83 -4.22
N THR A 5 25.43 -16.69 -5.49
CA THR A 5 24.35 -15.82 -5.95
C THR A 5 23.04 -16.16 -5.22
N PRO A 6 22.28 -15.18 -4.70
CA PRO A 6 20.98 -15.44 -4.12
C PRO A 6 20.02 -15.95 -5.20
N VAL A 7 19.38 -17.09 -4.93
CA VAL A 7 18.41 -17.74 -5.81
C VAL A 7 17.08 -17.00 -5.70
N PHE A 8 16.70 -16.23 -6.71
CA PHE A 8 15.36 -15.64 -6.83
C PHE A 8 14.42 -16.60 -7.58
N ILE A 9 13.31 -16.95 -6.93
CA ILE A 9 12.28 -17.86 -7.44
C ILE A 9 11.52 -17.16 -8.58
N LYS A 10 11.60 -17.73 -9.80
CA LYS A 10 10.72 -17.39 -10.93
C LYS A 10 9.36 -18.11 -10.80
N GLN A 11 8.26 -17.36 -10.83
CA GLN A 11 6.92 -17.82 -11.19
C GLN A 11 6.37 -16.76 -12.16
N GLY A 12 5.93 -17.00 -13.39
CA GLY A 12 5.34 -18.17 -14.03
C GLY A 12 3.99 -17.72 -14.61
N GLU A 13 3.92 -17.49 -15.93
CA GLU A 13 2.73 -17.08 -16.71
C GLU A 13 1.49 -17.98 -16.50
N LYS A 14 0.28 -17.36 -16.50
CA LYS A 14 -0.92 -17.79 -17.27
C LYS A 14 -2.13 -16.84 -17.10
N GLU A 15 -2.94 -16.79 -18.16
CA GLU A 15 -4.00 -15.81 -18.49
C GLU A 15 -5.38 -15.95 -17.77
N SER A 16 -6.10 -14.80 -17.65
CA SER A 16 -7.57 -14.53 -17.77
C SER A 16 -8.57 -15.20 -16.78
N PRO A 17 -9.80 -14.69 -16.47
CA PRO A 17 -10.58 -13.62 -17.12
C PRO A 17 -11.29 -12.58 -16.21
N ARG A 18 -11.87 -11.58 -16.89
CA ARG A 18 -12.84 -10.56 -16.42
C ARG A 18 -13.90 -11.09 -15.43
N ASN A 19 -14.18 -10.35 -14.36
CA ASN A 19 -15.56 -10.01 -13.97
C ASN A 19 -15.64 -8.87 -12.93
N LEU A 20 -16.67 -8.04 -13.15
CA LEU A 20 -17.18 -6.93 -12.35
C LEU A 20 -17.58 -7.35 -10.92
N ASN A 21 -17.38 -6.47 -9.93
CA ASN A 21 -18.45 -5.98 -9.05
C ASN A 21 -17.99 -4.88 -8.08
N ILE A 22 -18.71 -3.76 -8.10
CA ILE A 22 -18.90 -2.73 -7.05
C ILE A 22 -20.43 -2.47 -7.09
N PRO A 23 -21.20 -2.15 -6.01
CA PRO A 23 -20.82 -1.61 -4.69
C PRO A 23 -21.45 -2.33 -3.47
N PHE A 24 -20.90 -2.07 -2.29
CA PHE A 24 -21.66 -2.06 -1.04
C PHE A 24 -21.41 -0.71 -0.36
N GLU A 25 -22.45 0.10 -0.18
CA GLU A 25 -22.61 0.98 1.00
C GLU A 25 -23.94 1.76 0.94
N CYS A 26 -24.91 1.32 1.74
CA CYS A 26 -25.97 2.12 2.38
C CYS A 26 -26.82 1.17 3.24
N MET A 27 -26.24 0.68 4.34
CA MET A 27 -26.93 -0.19 5.30
C MET A 27 -26.92 0.42 6.71
N GLU A 28 -27.42 1.65 6.87
CA GLU A 28 -27.54 2.30 8.19
C GLU A 28 -28.84 3.12 8.34
N ILE A 29 -29.98 2.62 7.79
CA ILE A 29 -31.29 3.30 7.92
C ILE A 29 -32.23 2.61 8.94
N ARG A 30 -31.90 1.41 9.44
CA ARG A 30 -32.81 0.65 10.32
C ARG A 30 -32.88 1.15 11.76
N TYR A 31 -31.86 1.81 12.29
CA TYR A 31 -31.83 2.20 13.71
C TYR A 31 -32.64 3.46 14.04
N ILE A 32 -32.77 4.40 13.12
CA ILE A 32 -33.47 5.68 13.38
C ILE A 32 -34.99 5.49 13.55
N LEU A 33 -35.58 4.51 12.85
CA LEU A 33 -37.02 4.22 12.92
C LEU A 33 -37.48 3.63 14.26
N VAL A 34 -36.60 2.96 15.00
CA VAL A 34 -36.92 2.34 16.29
C VAL A 34 -37.03 3.39 17.40
N ILE A 35 -36.18 4.42 17.38
CA ILE A 35 -36.18 5.49 18.39
C ILE A 35 -37.43 6.37 18.31
N LEU A 36 -37.99 6.57 17.11
CA LEU A 36 -39.21 7.36 16.93
C LEU A 36 -40.48 6.64 17.42
N LYS A 37 -40.46 5.30 17.50
CA LYS A 37 -41.64 4.52 17.91
C LYS A 37 -41.83 4.45 19.43
N THR A 38 -40.75 4.54 20.20
CA THR A 38 -40.80 4.42 21.67
C THR A 38 -41.17 5.72 22.39
N LYS A 39 -40.96 6.90 21.77
CA LYS A 39 -41.31 8.20 22.39
C LYS A 39 -42.76 8.66 22.19
N LYS A 40 -43.59 7.95 21.42
CA LYS A 40 -44.99 8.36 21.20
C LYS A 40 -45.90 8.15 22.42
N ASN A 41 -45.44 7.45 23.47
CA ASN A 41 -46.30 7.10 24.61
C ASN A 41 -46.16 7.98 25.86
N GLN A 42 -45.31 9.00 25.87
CA GLN A 42 -45.27 9.99 26.95
C GLN A 42 -44.83 11.35 26.45
N MET A 43 -45.79 12.23 26.15
CA MET A 43 -45.75 13.66 26.48
C MET A 43 -46.96 14.37 25.87
N ASN A 44 -47.92 14.72 26.71
CA ASN A 44 -48.85 15.81 26.46
C ASN A 44 -48.05 17.12 26.54
N HIS A 45 -47.58 17.61 25.41
CA HIS A 45 -47.28 19.03 25.24
C HIS A 45 -47.43 19.34 23.75
N THR A 46 -48.29 20.31 23.44
CA THR A 46 -48.48 20.89 22.12
C THR A 46 -47.21 21.63 21.69
N PHE A 47 -46.18 20.87 21.33
CA PHE A 47 -44.97 21.37 20.71
C PHE A 47 -45.14 21.28 19.19
N ASN A 48 -44.85 22.37 18.48
CA ASN A 48 -45.19 22.55 17.07
C ASN A 48 -44.31 21.61 16.18
N ILE A 49 -44.77 20.37 15.99
CA ILE A 49 -44.09 19.24 15.32
C ILE A 49 -43.50 19.62 13.96
N LYS A 50 -44.11 20.57 13.24
CA LYS A 50 -43.62 21.06 11.94
C LYS A 50 -42.24 21.71 12.01
N SER A 51 -41.92 22.41 13.11
CA SER A 51 -40.65 23.12 13.27
C SER A 51 -39.49 22.19 13.62
N VAL A 52 -39.74 21.12 14.40
CA VAL A 52 -38.73 20.12 14.78
C VAL A 52 -38.31 19.24 13.59
N LEU A 53 -39.27 18.86 12.74
CA LEU A 53 -39.00 18.09 11.53
C LEU A 53 -38.10 18.87 10.55
N LEU A 54 -38.37 20.16 10.34
CA LEU A 54 -37.56 21.03 9.49
C LEU A 54 -36.13 21.22 10.03
N PHE A 55 -35.96 21.35 11.35
CA PHE A 55 -34.64 21.46 11.98
C PHE A 55 -33.85 20.15 11.93
N SER A 56 -34.54 19.00 12.06
CA SER A 56 -33.90 17.69 11.93
C SER A 56 -33.43 17.39 10.50
N CYS A 57 -34.21 17.79 9.48
CA CYS A 57 -33.78 17.67 8.08
C CYS A 57 -32.56 18.56 7.79
N PHE A 58 -32.50 19.77 8.35
CA PHE A 58 -31.38 20.69 8.12
C PHE A 58 -30.04 20.16 8.68
N LEU A 59 -30.07 19.42 9.78
CA LEU A 59 -28.89 18.78 10.35
C LEU A 59 -28.40 17.57 9.52
N ILE A 60 -29.33 16.83 8.88
CA ILE A 60 -28.99 15.67 8.05
C ILE A 60 -28.37 16.10 6.71
N PHE A 61 -28.82 17.23 6.12
CA PHE A 61 -28.27 17.73 4.86
C PHE A 61 -26.89 18.42 5.01
N ASN A 62 -26.54 18.93 6.20
CA ASN A 62 -25.24 19.56 6.44
C ASN A 62 -24.17 18.58 6.97
N SER A 63 -24.54 17.37 7.37
CA SER A 63 -23.57 16.36 7.84
C SER A 63 -22.94 15.55 6.71
N CYS A 64 -23.30 15.79 5.44
CA CYS A 64 -22.60 15.23 4.29
C CYS A 64 -21.37 16.10 3.94
N GLY A 65 -20.54 16.38 4.94
CA GLY A 65 -19.16 16.76 4.67
C GLY A 65 -18.49 15.52 4.10
N LYS A 66 -18.06 15.55 2.84
CA LYS A 66 -17.18 14.50 2.33
C LYS A 66 -15.95 14.50 3.24
N GLU A 67 -15.77 13.45 4.03
CA GLU A 67 -14.51 13.26 4.76
C GLU A 67 -13.39 13.31 3.73
N GLU A 68 -12.49 14.28 3.91
CA GLU A 68 -11.32 14.43 3.06
C GLU A 68 -10.40 13.25 3.39
N ILE A 69 -10.36 12.28 2.49
CA ILE A 69 -9.56 11.05 2.68
C ILE A 69 -8.10 11.49 2.66
N ILE A 70 -7.46 11.53 3.83
CA ILE A 70 -6.02 11.73 3.94
C ILE A 70 -5.36 10.56 3.20
N PRO A 71 -4.52 10.81 2.19
CA PRO A 71 -3.87 9.75 1.43
C PRO A 71 -2.98 8.93 2.36
N ASP A 72 -2.92 7.62 2.14
CA ASP A 72 -2.07 6.75 2.94
C ASP A 72 -0.60 7.16 2.80
N LYS A 73 0.16 7.07 3.91
CA LYS A 73 1.56 7.45 3.97
C LYS A 73 2.44 6.66 2.99
N SER A 74 2.03 5.45 2.60
CA SER A 74 2.76 4.64 1.64
C SER A 74 2.74 5.22 0.22
N ILE A 75 1.76 6.08 -0.11
CA ILE A 75 1.63 6.65 -1.45
C ILE A 75 2.85 7.53 -1.75
N GLY A 76 3.46 7.32 -2.93
CA GLY A 76 4.66 8.01 -3.39
C GLY A 76 5.63 7.12 -4.16
N GLU A 77 6.77 7.71 -4.50
CA GLU A 77 7.91 7.06 -5.15
C GLU A 77 8.98 6.72 -4.10
N TRP A 78 9.57 5.55 -4.25
CA TRP A 78 10.48 4.96 -3.28
C TRP A 78 11.64 4.25 -3.95
N GLU A 79 12.82 4.37 -3.34
CA GLU A 79 14.03 3.66 -3.71
C GLU A 79 14.42 2.65 -2.64
N ILE A 80 15.03 1.55 -3.05
CA ILE A 80 15.49 0.54 -2.10
C ILE A 80 16.60 1.11 -1.20
N TYR A 81 16.48 0.90 0.10
CA TYR A 81 17.58 1.10 1.05
C TYR A 81 18.27 -0.22 1.38
N SER A 82 17.49 -1.22 1.80
CA SER A 82 18.04 -2.52 2.19
C SER A 82 17.02 -3.65 2.10
N ILE A 83 17.51 -4.88 1.94
CA ILE A 83 16.70 -6.11 1.99
C ILE A 83 17.31 -7.04 3.05
N THR A 84 16.47 -7.52 3.97
CA THR A 84 16.81 -8.61 4.88
C THR A 84 16.02 -9.84 4.48
N ASP A 85 16.74 -10.89 4.10
CA ASP A 85 16.13 -12.14 3.69
C ASP A 85 15.57 -12.93 4.89
N ALA A 86 14.89 -14.05 4.61
CA ALA A 86 14.34 -14.91 5.65
C ALA A 86 15.41 -15.58 6.55
N SER A 87 16.69 -15.56 6.14
CA SER A 87 17.80 -16.04 6.97
C SER A 87 18.31 -14.99 7.97
N GLY A 88 17.83 -13.75 7.86
CA GLY A 88 18.27 -12.61 8.65
C GLY A 88 19.50 -11.91 8.07
N THR A 89 19.90 -12.24 6.85
CA THR A 89 21.04 -11.58 6.19
C THR A 89 20.57 -10.28 5.57
N THR A 90 21.08 -9.15 6.07
CA THR A 90 20.77 -7.81 5.55
C THR A 90 21.77 -7.38 4.49
N THR A 91 21.23 -6.95 3.36
CA THR A 91 21.96 -6.36 2.24
C THR A 91 21.58 -4.89 2.14
N VAL A 92 22.56 -3.99 2.27
CA VAL A 92 22.37 -2.54 2.08
C VAL A 92 22.75 -2.17 0.66
N TRP A 93 21.87 -1.45 -0.03
CA TRP A 93 22.01 -1.25 -1.47
C TRP A 93 23.14 -0.30 -1.85
N GLU A 94 23.29 0.80 -1.10
CA GLU A 94 24.39 1.75 -1.31
C GLU A 94 25.76 1.14 -1.03
N ASP A 95 25.85 0.17 -0.11
CA ASP A 95 27.10 -0.55 0.13
C ASP A 95 27.49 -1.40 -1.08
N ILE A 96 26.52 -2.07 -1.70
CA ILE A 96 26.74 -2.82 -2.95
C ILE A 96 27.20 -1.87 -4.05
N LYS A 97 26.46 -0.77 -4.28
CA LYS A 97 26.81 0.20 -5.32
C LYS A 97 28.21 0.78 -5.07
N GLY A 98 28.50 1.23 -3.84
CA GLY A 98 29.79 1.81 -3.49
C GLY A 98 30.96 0.84 -3.67
N GLN A 99 30.79 -0.43 -3.30
CA GLN A 99 31.85 -1.44 -3.42
C GLN A 99 32.03 -1.92 -4.87
N LEU A 100 30.94 -2.18 -5.59
CA LEU A 100 31.00 -2.85 -6.89
C LEU A 100 31.12 -1.87 -8.06
N VAL A 101 30.47 -0.70 -8.02
CA VAL A 101 30.54 0.27 -9.13
C VAL A 101 31.95 0.81 -9.31
N GLY A 102 32.70 0.99 -8.21
CA GLY A 102 34.11 1.40 -8.28
C GLY A 102 35.03 0.35 -8.92
N LEU A 103 34.63 -0.92 -8.92
CA LEU A 103 35.40 -2.03 -9.49
C LEU A 103 34.93 -2.38 -10.90
N ILE A 104 33.61 -2.36 -11.12
CA ILE A 104 32.92 -2.75 -12.34
C ILE A 104 31.82 -1.71 -12.59
N PRO A 105 32.09 -0.66 -13.39
CA PRO A 105 31.16 0.44 -13.63
C PRO A 105 29.77 0.01 -14.10
N GLU A 106 29.67 -1.14 -14.75
CA GLU A 106 28.44 -1.75 -15.24
C GLU A 106 27.43 -2.03 -14.11
N TYR A 107 27.86 -2.15 -12.84
CA TYR A 107 26.94 -2.30 -11.70
C TYR A 107 26.12 -1.03 -11.41
N SER A 108 26.45 0.11 -12.03
CA SER A 108 25.72 1.37 -11.85
C SER A 108 24.28 1.33 -12.39
N CYS A 109 23.97 0.42 -13.31
CA CYS A 109 22.63 0.30 -13.88
C CYS A 109 21.63 -0.46 -12.99
N MET A 110 22.07 -0.99 -11.84
CA MET A 110 21.16 -1.65 -10.91
C MET A 110 20.23 -0.63 -10.24
N GLU A 111 18.94 -0.88 -10.32
CA GLU A 111 17.90 0.07 -9.93
C GLU A 111 16.71 -0.68 -9.39
N PHE A 112 16.39 -0.50 -8.11
CA PHE A 112 15.21 -1.08 -7.47
C PHE A 112 14.33 0.04 -6.90
N THR A 113 13.11 0.13 -7.40
CA THR A 113 12.16 1.18 -7.02
C THR A 113 10.78 0.60 -6.73
N ALA A 114 10.01 1.33 -5.94
CA ALA A 114 8.60 1.06 -5.70
C ALA A 114 7.78 2.35 -5.86
N THR A 115 6.66 2.25 -6.56
CA THR A 115 5.70 3.33 -6.78
C THR A 115 4.37 2.89 -6.19
N ILE A 116 3.77 3.69 -5.32
CA ILE A 116 2.45 3.41 -4.76
C ILE A 116 1.53 4.58 -5.06
N THR A 117 0.40 4.29 -5.69
CA THR A 117 -0.71 5.20 -5.96
C THR A 117 -1.95 4.79 -5.16
N ASP A 118 -3.05 5.54 -5.28
CA ASP A 118 -4.34 5.20 -4.66
C ASP A 118 -4.94 3.85 -5.12
N LYS A 119 -4.50 3.34 -6.28
CA LYS A 119 -5.09 2.14 -6.92
C LYS A 119 -4.14 0.97 -7.03
N ILE A 120 -2.88 1.26 -7.32
CA ILE A 120 -1.87 0.24 -7.63
C ILE A 120 -0.55 0.57 -6.95
N ALA A 121 0.17 -0.50 -6.63
CA ALA A 121 1.57 -0.45 -6.26
C ALA A 121 2.37 -1.20 -7.31
N SER A 122 3.54 -0.70 -7.66
CA SER A 122 4.46 -1.37 -8.59
C SER A 122 5.87 -1.38 -8.05
N THR A 123 6.59 -2.47 -8.29
CA THR A 123 8.01 -2.59 -8.00
C THR A 123 8.76 -2.84 -9.29
N LYS A 124 9.88 -2.16 -9.50
CA LYS A 124 10.77 -2.35 -10.64
C LYS A 124 12.12 -2.80 -10.11
N TYR A 125 12.68 -3.85 -10.71
CA TYR A 125 14.01 -4.35 -10.41
C TYR A 125 14.86 -4.46 -11.66
N VAL A 126 16.03 -3.83 -11.65
CA VAL A 126 17.05 -3.94 -12.70
C VAL A 126 18.29 -4.60 -12.10
N PHE A 127 18.64 -5.77 -12.60
CA PHE A 127 19.80 -6.54 -12.14
C PHE A 127 20.93 -6.49 -13.17
N ILE A 128 22.17 -6.68 -12.72
CA ILE A 128 23.30 -6.90 -13.61
C ILE A 128 23.11 -8.19 -14.42
N ASP A 129 23.53 -8.19 -15.67
CA ASP A 129 23.73 -9.40 -16.44
C ASP A 129 25.14 -9.92 -16.18
N GLU A 130 25.26 -10.99 -15.39
CA GLU A 130 26.53 -11.61 -15.04
C GLU A 130 27.35 -12.10 -16.26
N ASN A 131 26.69 -12.29 -17.41
CA ASN A 131 27.34 -12.78 -18.63
C ASN A 131 27.68 -11.66 -19.62
N SER A 132 27.31 -10.41 -19.33
CA SER A 132 27.59 -9.27 -20.21
C SER A 132 28.13 -8.06 -19.44
N ARG A 133 28.30 -6.94 -20.13
CA ARG A 133 28.75 -5.66 -19.56
C ARG A 133 27.59 -4.70 -19.34
N GLY A 134 26.43 -5.20 -18.92
CA GLY A 134 25.23 -4.38 -18.78
C GLY A 134 24.20 -4.97 -17.83
N CYS A 135 23.02 -4.37 -17.81
CA CYS A 135 21.89 -4.84 -17.02
C CYS A 135 20.91 -5.67 -17.85
N LEU A 136 20.23 -6.57 -17.17
CA LEU A 136 19.05 -7.24 -17.67
C LEU A 136 17.91 -6.24 -17.89
N SER A 137 16.95 -6.61 -18.74
CA SER A 137 15.71 -5.85 -18.87
C SER A 137 15.00 -5.76 -17.50
N PRO A 138 14.35 -4.61 -17.20
CA PRO A 138 13.67 -4.42 -15.92
C PRO A 138 12.60 -5.50 -15.69
N SER A 139 12.59 -6.07 -14.48
CA SER A 139 11.49 -6.90 -13.99
C SER A 139 10.50 -6.00 -13.24
N ILE A 140 9.26 -5.93 -13.73
CA ILE A 140 8.21 -5.09 -13.16
C ILE A 140 7.09 -5.97 -12.62
N SER A 141 6.71 -5.73 -11.38
CA SER A 141 5.51 -6.33 -10.77
C SER A 141 4.53 -5.22 -10.42
N VAL A 142 3.25 -5.45 -10.69
CA VAL A 142 2.15 -4.51 -10.42
C VAL A 142 1.11 -5.24 -9.59
N PHE A 143 0.65 -4.58 -8.53
CA PHE A 143 -0.27 -5.09 -7.54
C PHE A 143 -1.43 -4.10 -7.38
N THR A 144 -2.64 -4.61 -7.23
CA THR A 144 -3.67 -3.85 -6.52
C THR A 144 -3.41 -3.97 -5.03
N TRP A 145 -3.72 -2.94 -4.25
CA TRP A 145 -3.50 -2.98 -2.81
C TRP A 145 -4.66 -2.41 -2.01
N SER A 146 -4.78 -2.85 -0.77
CA SER A 146 -5.76 -2.38 0.22
C SER A 146 -5.22 -2.58 1.62
N ILE A 147 -5.73 -1.83 2.59
CA ILE A 147 -5.44 -2.06 4.01
C ILE A 147 -6.56 -2.91 4.60
N ASP A 148 -6.20 -4.03 5.20
CA ASP A 148 -7.14 -4.88 5.92
C ASP A 148 -7.56 -4.17 7.22
N PRO A 149 -8.86 -3.89 7.44
CA PRO A 149 -9.31 -3.06 8.56
C PRO A 149 -9.19 -3.77 9.91
N ASP A 150 -9.14 -5.11 9.93
CA ASP A 150 -9.08 -5.89 11.17
C ASP A 150 -7.64 -6.06 11.66
N THR A 151 -6.69 -6.17 10.72
CA THR A 151 -5.28 -6.44 11.02
C THR A 151 -4.36 -5.23 10.83
N GLY A 152 -4.79 -4.25 10.04
CA GLY A 152 -3.94 -3.13 9.59
C GLY A 152 -2.87 -3.53 8.58
N PHE A 153 -2.91 -4.77 8.05
CA PHE A 153 -1.94 -5.22 7.05
C PHE A 153 -2.25 -4.67 5.67
N TYR A 154 -1.19 -4.34 4.95
CA TYR A 154 -1.24 -3.95 3.56
C TYR A 154 -1.28 -5.22 2.71
N LYS A 155 -2.41 -5.45 2.06
CA LYS A 155 -2.65 -6.61 1.21
C LYS A 155 -2.37 -6.26 -0.24
N TYR A 156 -1.37 -6.89 -0.82
CA TYR A 156 -0.93 -6.71 -2.21
C TYR A 156 -1.36 -7.92 -3.03
N VAL A 157 -2.07 -7.70 -4.13
CA VAL A 157 -2.66 -8.76 -4.96
C VAL A 157 -2.17 -8.65 -6.40
N GLN A 158 -1.63 -9.74 -6.93
CA GLN A 158 -1.21 -9.89 -8.33
C GLN A 158 -1.69 -11.24 -8.85
N GLY A 159 -2.75 -11.24 -9.68
CA GLY A 159 -3.39 -12.47 -10.13
C GLY A 159 -3.95 -13.25 -8.93
N THR A 160 -3.51 -14.51 -8.75
CA THR A 160 -3.88 -15.34 -7.59
C THR A 160 -2.91 -15.18 -6.42
N ASN A 161 -1.81 -14.44 -6.58
CA ASN A 161 -0.84 -14.22 -5.53
C ASN A 161 -1.34 -13.10 -4.60
N VAL A 162 -1.31 -13.36 -3.30
CA VAL A 162 -1.70 -12.43 -2.26
C VAL A 162 -0.57 -12.37 -1.25
N ILE A 163 -0.02 -11.18 -1.06
CA ILE A 163 1.07 -10.92 -0.11
C ILE A 163 0.56 -9.92 0.92
N ASN A 164 0.76 -10.23 2.20
CA ASN A 164 0.40 -9.33 3.28
C ASN A 164 1.66 -8.75 3.89
N TYR A 165 1.70 -7.44 4.00
CA TYR A 165 2.80 -6.72 4.60
C TYR A 165 2.35 -5.96 5.84
N LEU A 166 3.19 -5.98 6.87
CA LEU A 166 3.13 -4.98 7.93
C LEU A 166 4.02 -3.81 7.52
N PHE A 167 3.44 -2.62 7.44
CA PHE A 167 4.20 -1.40 7.15
C PHE A 167 4.53 -0.66 8.44
N SER A 168 5.72 -0.07 8.49
CA SER A 168 6.08 0.92 9.49
C SER A 168 6.85 2.07 8.85
N PHE A 169 6.64 3.28 9.36
CA PHE A 169 7.25 4.50 8.84
C PHE A 169 8.20 5.10 9.88
N SER A 170 9.31 5.65 9.40
CA SER A 170 10.33 6.32 10.19
C SER A 170 10.92 7.49 9.39
N ASN A 171 11.83 8.25 10.01
CA ASN A 171 12.47 9.40 9.38
C ASN A 171 11.46 10.41 8.78
N ASN A 172 10.50 10.85 9.61
CA ASN A 172 9.40 11.73 9.19
C ASN A 172 8.61 11.17 7.98
N ASP A 173 8.27 9.88 8.02
CA ASP A 173 7.56 9.16 6.95
C ASP A 173 8.29 9.09 5.59
N ASN A 174 9.60 9.40 5.57
CA ASN A 174 10.47 9.25 4.40
C ASN A 174 11.18 7.89 4.34
N ARG A 175 11.04 7.05 5.36
CA ARG A 175 11.55 5.68 5.33
C ARG A 175 10.45 4.70 5.69
N MET A 176 10.13 3.82 4.76
CA MET A 176 9.08 2.81 4.86
C MET A 176 9.70 1.43 4.98
N THR A 177 9.19 0.62 5.90
CA THR A 177 9.58 -0.79 6.06
C THR A 177 8.42 -1.68 5.66
N TRP A 178 8.66 -2.62 4.75
CA TRP A 178 7.74 -3.69 4.41
C TRP A 178 8.21 -4.96 5.10
N LYS A 179 7.37 -5.54 5.95
CA LYS A 179 7.62 -6.87 6.51
C LYS A 179 6.61 -7.85 5.95
N ASP A 180 7.08 -8.79 5.13
CA ASP A 180 6.25 -9.87 4.59
C ASP A 180 5.79 -10.78 5.74
N GLN A 181 4.48 -10.93 5.90
CA GLN A 181 3.88 -11.74 6.96
C GLN A 181 3.96 -13.25 6.70
N THR A 182 4.28 -13.67 5.48
CA THR A 182 4.47 -15.08 5.10
C THR A 182 5.92 -15.50 5.25
N SER A 183 6.85 -14.74 4.64
CA SER A 183 8.27 -15.11 4.62
C SER A 183 9.07 -14.52 5.78
N GLY A 184 8.58 -13.47 6.43
CA GLY A 184 9.34 -12.71 7.42
C GLY A 184 10.41 -11.79 6.84
N ALA A 185 10.59 -11.76 5.52
CA ALA A 185 11.53 -10.88 4.85
C ALA A 185 11.18 -9.41 5.11
N VAL A 186 12.22 -8.58 5.25
CA VAL A 186 12.08 -7.16 5.55
C VAL A 186 12.74 -6.34 4.46
N THR A 187 11.97 -5.47 3.83
CA THR A 187 12.47 -4.53 2.82
C THR A 187 12.32 -3.11 3.34
N ILE A 188 13.40 -2.34 3.29
CA ILE A 188 13.40 -0.93 3.69
C ILE A 188 13.54 -0.07 2.44
N TRP A 189 12.67 0.92 2.34
CA TRP A 189 12.54 1.85 1.23
C TRP A 189 12.71 3.28 1.73
N ASP A 190 13.47 4.08 1.01
CA ASP A 190 13.56 5.53 1.22
C ASP A 190 12.72 6.25 0.17
N ARG A 191 12.04 7.31 0.58
CA ARG A 191 11.24 8.14 -0.33
C ARG A 191 12.18 8.82 -1.31
N GLU A 192 11.84 8.79 -2.59
CA GLU A 192 12.59 9.54 -3.59
C GLU A 192 12.43 11.03 -3.31
N VAL A 193 13.53 11.71 -2.98
CA VAL A 193 13.54 13.16 -2.79
C VAL A 193 13.76 13.76 -4.16
N THR A 194 12.70 14.32 -4.76
CA THR A 194 12.88 15.19 -5.92
C THR A 194 13.61 16.45 -5.45
N THR A 195 14.94 16.44 -5.55
CA THR A 195 15.73 17.68 -5.51
C THR A 195 15.28 18.50 -6.70
N THR A 196 14.47 19.53 -6.44
CA THR A 196 14.19 20.57 -7.42
C THR A 196 15.49 21.36 -7.55
N GLU A 197 16.28 21.07 -8.59
CA GLU A 197 17.42 21.90 -9.00
C GLU A 197 16.94 23.27 -9.53
#